data_AF-A0A379LWV1-F1
#
_entry.id   AF-A0A379LWV1-F1
#
_cell.length_a   1.000
_cell.length_b   1.000
_cell.length_c   1.000
_cell.angle_alpha   90.00
_cell.angle_beta   90.00
_cell.angle_gamma   90.00
#
_symmetry.space_group_name_H-M   'P 1'
#
loop_
_entity.id
_entity.type
_entity.pdbx_description
1 polymer ?
#
loop_
_entity_poly.entity_id
_entity_poly.type
_entity_poly.pdbx_seq_one_letter_code
_entity_poly.pdbx_strand_id
1 'polypeptide(L)'
;MVRDCLRVEEHVLWGSPAATGDGHKMAQAVRADLWHMGNMMTITGVRGDDSQGHYLALWNAHNYLWVGDDGRRFMDETADPFHGHIPRAGSYELFPLRPFYLIFDEQMRTAGPLSPAPDILPVGWNLLMNGSLWSTDNSTEIEKGWIERADSPAEPADLIGVDADTLEHTVARYNAACASGRDEHFGRIPEKLGPVIEAPFHALRITPLLGWANGGPRRDGRARVLDTRGEVIDGLYAAGEISSTYSWRKDGGFHIGDALAFGRVAGRDAATRA
;
A
#
# COMPACT_ATOMS: atom_id res chain seq x y z
N MET A 1 9.54 -5.46 13.56
CA MET A 1 8.17 -5.63 14.09
C MET A 1 7.15 -6.03 13.05
N VAL A 2 6.90 -5.30 11.95
CA VAL A 2 6.02 -5.83 10.89
C VAL A 2 6.58 -7.14 10.34
N ARG A 3 7.88 -7.18 10.03
CA ARG A 3 8.59 -8.40 9.64
C ARG A 3 8.42 -9.56 10.66
N ASP A 4 8.64 -9.29 11.94
CA ASP A 4 8.71 -10.32 13.00
C ASP A 4 7.33 -10.81 13.46
N CYS A 5 6.36 -9.89 13.59
CA CYS A 5 5.02 -10.21 14.06
C CYS A 5 4.09 -10.68 12.93
N LEU A 6 4.29 -10.18 11.71
CA LEU A 6 3.35 -10.37 10.59
C LEU A 6 3.91 -11.26 9.48
N ARG A 7 5.18 -11.68 9.57
CA ARG A 7 5.83 -12.62 8.64
C ARG A 7 5.75 -12.21 7.17
N VAL A 8 5.71 -10.90 6.89
CA VAL A 8 5.72 -10.39 5.52
C VAL A 8 7.15 -10.48 4.98
N GLU A 9 7.37 -11.44 4.10
CA GLU A 9 8.59 -11.60 3.30
C GLU A 9 8.52 -10.63 2.09
N GLU A 10 9.66 -10.05 1.69
CA GLU A 10 9.76 -9.13 0.53
C GLU A 10 8.87 -7.86 0.56
N HIS A 11 8.88 -7.11 1.65
CA HIS A 11 8.24 -5.79 1.71
C HIS A 11 9.19 -4.64 1.38
N VAL A 12 8.59 -3.50 1.05
CA VAL A 12 9.26 -2.20 0.91
C VAL A 12 8.65 -1.27 1.95
N LEU A 13 9.50 -0.48 2.62
CA LEU A 13 9.01 0.52 3.57
C LEU A 13 8.51 1.75 2.82
N TRP A 14 7.46 2.36 3.36
CA TRP A 14 7.01 3.68 2.90
C TRP A 14 7.20 4.74 3.99
N GLY A 15 7.10 4.31 5.25
CA GLY A 15 7.37 5.14 6.43
C GLY A 15 8.85 5.18 6.82
N SER A 16 9.12 5.79 7.97
CA SER A 16 10.48 5.93 8.47
C SER A 16 11.16 4.58 8.72
N PRO A 17 12.43 4.39 8.31
CA PRO A 17 13.20 3.20 8.66
C PRO A 17 13.45 3.09 10.18
N ALA A 18 13.28 4.18 10.93
CA ALA A 18 13.40 4.20 12.39
C ALA A 18 12.16 3.61 13.11
N ALA A 19 11.07 3.32 12.40
CA ALA A 19 9.87 2.70 12.97
C ALA A 19 10.06 1.18 13.19
N THR A 20 10.98 0.83 14.08
CA THR A 20 11.46 -0.55 14.32
C THR A 20 10.62 -1.35 15.32
N GLY A 21 9.76 -0.67 16.09
CA GLY A 21 8.91 -1.26 17.14
C GLY A 21 9.57 -1.28 18.53
N ASP A 22 10.56 -0.43 18.79
CA ASP A 22 11.23 -0.42 20.10
C ASP A 22 10.29 -0.04 21.25
N GLY A 23 9.30 0.82 21.00
CA GLY A 23 8.26 1.14 21.99
C GLY A 23 7.41 -0.09 22.38
N HIS A 24 7.17 -1.02 21.47
CA HIS A 24 6.48 -2.28 21.77
C HIS A 24 7.32 -3.17 22.68
N LYS A 25 8.62 -3.27 22.43
CA LYS A 25 9.56 -4.02 23.29
C LYS A 25 9.61 -3.41 24.69
N MET A 26 9.65 -2.07 24.79
CA MET A 26 9.61 -1.36 26.08
C MET A 26 8.33 -1.69 26.85
N ALA A 27 7.17 -1.70 26.18
CA ALA A 27 5.90 -2.06 26.81
C ALA A 27 5.86 -3.53 27.27
N GLN A 28 6.37 -4.45 26.46
CA GLN A 28 6.49 -5.87 26.84
C GLN A 28 7.39 -6.08 28.05
N ALA A 29 8.50 -5.33 28.15
CA ALA A 29 9.44 -5.43 29.28
C ALA A 29 8.78 -5.12 30.64
N VAL A 30 7.73 -4.30 30.64
CA VAL A 30 6.92 -3.98 31.82
C VAL A 30 5.60 -4.76 31.90
N ARG A 31 5.46 -5.81 31.08
CA ARG A 31 4.30 -6.72 31.01
C ARG A 31 2.99 -6.04 30.61
N ALA A 32 3.07 -4.98 29.81
CA ALA A 32 1.90 -4.42 29.15
C ALA A 32 1.23 -5.47 28.26
N ASP A 33 -0.10 -5.49 28.27
CA ASP A 33 -0.87 -6.27 27.30
C ASP A 33 -0.70 -5.66 25.91
N LEU A 34 -0.61 -6.50 24.89
CA LEU A 34 -0.57 -6.06 23.50
C LEU A 34 -1.87 -6.45 22.80
N TRP A 35 -2.40 -5.55 21.99
CA TRP A 35 -3.60 -5.80 21.17
C TRP A 35 -3.36 -5.44 19.70
N HIS A 36 -4.16 -6.06 18.82
CA HIS A 36 -4.16 -5.82 17.38
C HIS A 36 -2.80 -5.96 16.68
N MET A 37 -1.87 -6.77 17.23
CA MET A 37 -0.52 -6.96 16.65
C MET A 37 -0.55 -7.58 15.23
N GLY A 38 -1.67 -8.20 14.85
CA GLY A 38 -1.97 -8.70 13.51
C GLY A 38 -2.46 -7.64 12.51
N ASN A 39 -2.77 -6.42 12.98
CA ASN A 39 -3.40 -5.38 12.17
C ASN A 39 -2.34 -4.51 11.51
N MET A 40 -2.20 -4.65 10.20
CA MET A 40 -1.28 -3.90 9.35
C MET A 40 -1.97 -3.43 8.08
N MET A 41 -1.35 -2.46 7.42
CA MET A 41 -1.86 -1.93 6.16
C MET A 41 -0.72 -1.81 5.16
N THR A 42 -0.97 -2.36 3.98
CA THR A 42 -0.14 -2.24 2.80
C THR A 42 -0.82 -1.34 1.79
N ILE A 43 -0.05 -0.65 0.97
CA ILE A 43 -0.58 0.04 -0.20
C ILE A 43 0.19 -0.37 -1.43
N THR A 44 -0.40 -0.13 -2.60
CA THR A 44 0.25 -0.35 -3.88
C THR A 44 1.41 0.62 -4.05
N GLY A 45 2.59 0.09 -4.33
CA GLY A 45 3.71 0.94 -4.70
C GLY A 45 4.79 0.22 -5.46
N VAL A 46 5.85 0.96 -5.71
CA VAL A 46 6.97 0.57 -6.54
C VAL A 46 8.22 0.60 -5.68
N ARG A 47 9.04 -0.45 -5.79
CA ARG A 47 10.35 -0.48 -5.13
C ARG A 47 11.26 0.53 -5.82
N GLY A 48 11.85 1.45 -5.05
CA GLY A 48 12.90 2.32 -5.56
C GLY A 48 14.28 1.65 -5.49
N ASP A 49 15.34 2.43 -5.68
CA ASP A 49 16.73 1.94 -5.60
C ASP A 49 17.13 1.51 -4.18
N ASP A 50 16.41 2.01 -3.17
CA ASP A 50 16.64 1.77 -1.75
C ASP A 50 15.67 0.75 -1.14
N SER A 51 15.76 0.56 0.18
CA SER A 51 14.77 -0.19 0.99
C SER A 51 13.36 0.46 1.06
N GLN A 52 13.19 1.61 0.41
CA GLN A 52 12.04 2.49 0.49
C GLN A 52 11.38 2.64 -0.89
N GLY A 53 10.06 2.81 -0.92
CA GLY A 53 9.28 2.77 -2.15
C GLY A 53 8.51 4.05 -2.48
N HIS A 54 7.95 4.05 -3.69
CA HIS A 54 7.12 5.11 -4.25
C HIS A 54 5.66 4.67 -4.28
N TYR A 55 4.75 5.55 -3.90
CA TYR A 55 3.33 5.28 -3.92
C TYR A 55 2.82 5.20 -5.36
N LEU A 56 2.05 4.17 -5.70
CA LEU A 56 1.46 4.04 -7.03
C LEU A 56 0.07 4.70 -7.06
N ALA A 57 -0.10 5.67 -7.96
CA ALA A 57 -1.35 6.33 -8.25
C ALA A 57 -1.66 6.26 -9.77
N LEU A 58 -2.69 5.50 -10.13
CA LEU A 58 -3.10 5.29 -11.52
C LEU A 58 -4.26 6.22 -11.91
N TRP A 59 -4.11 7.53 -11.66
CA TRP A 59 -5.21 8.50 -11.78
C TRP A 59 -5.35 9.12 -13.18
N ASN A 60 -4.28 9.08 -13.99
CA ASN A 60 -4.21 9.90 -15.19
C ASN A 60 -4.87 9.25 -16.43
N ALA A 61 -4.93 7.93 -16.48
CA ALA A 61 -5.56 7.17 -17.56
C ALA A 61 -5.97 5.78 -17.09
N HIS A 62 -6.62 5.02 -17.97
CA HIS A 62 -7.22 3.72 -17.67
C HIS A 62 -6.69 2.57 -18.55
N ASN A 63 -5.70 2.84 -19.39
CA ASN A 63 -5.07 1.90 -20.31
C ASN A 63 -4.06 1.01 -19.59
N TYR A 64 -4.55 0.24 -18.62
CA TYR A 64 -3.75 -0.68 -17.83
C TYR A 64 -4.59 -1.82 -17.27
N LEU A 65 -3.92 -2.91 -16.91
CA LEU A 65 -4.49 -4.03 -16.16
C LEU A 65 -3.45 -4.61 -15.19
N TRP A 66 -3.91 -5.32 -14.16
CA TRP A 66 -3.04 -5.99 -13.19
C TRP A 66 -3.01 -7.48 -13.45
N VAL A 67 -1.82 -8.09 -13.43
CA VAL A 67 -1.64 -9.53 -13.56
C VAL A 67 -0.87 -10.12 -12.39
N GLY A 68 -1.25 -11.33 -11.99
CA GLY A 68 -0.51 -12.11 -11.01
C GLY A 68 0.76 -12.74 -11.58
N ASP A 69 1.40 -13.59 -10.77
CA ASP A 69 2.53 -14.42 -11.15
C ASP A 69 2.18 -15.54 -12.16
N ASP A 70 0.89 -15.74 -12.44
CA ASP A 70 0.37 -16.64 -13.45
C ASP A 70 -0.01 -15.94 -14.77
N GLY A 71 0.28 -14.64 -14.89
CA GLY A 71 -0.05 -13.84 -16.07
C GLY A 71 -1.54 -13.51 -16.24
N ARG A 72 -2.39 -13.80 -15.24
CA ARG A 72 -3.84 -13.56 -15.30
C ARG A 72 -4.26 -12.37 -14.45
N ARG A 73 -5.30 -11.67 -14.92
CA ARG A 73 -6.04 -10.70 -14.09
C ARG A 73 -6.71 -11.40 -12.91
N PHE A 74 -6.82 -10.70 -11.79
CA PHE A 74 -7.34 -11.27 -10.53
C PHE A 74 -8.31 -10.38 -9.77
N MET A 75 -8.51 -9.12 -10.21
CA MET A 75 -9.45 -8.17 -9.58
C MET A 75 -9.85 -7.03 -10.53
N ASP A 76 -10.82 -6.23 -10.11
CA ASP A 76 -11.06 -4.90 -10.67
C ASP A 76 -9.98 -3.95 -10.14
N GLU A 77 -9.11 -3.49 -11.04
CA GLU A 77 -7.97 -2.64 -10.72
C GLU A 77 -8.36 -1.19 -10.34
N THR A 78 -9.64 -0.88 -10.41
CA THR A 78 -10.19 0.45 -10.11
C THR A 78 -11.06 0.47 -8.86
N ALA A 79 -11.20 -0.68 -8.20
CA ALA A 79 -11.83 -0.81 -6.91
C ALA A 79 -11.12 0.09 -5.89
N ASP A 80 -11.89 0.74 -5.02
CA ASP A 80 -11.33 1.57 -3.97
C ASP A 80 -10.45 0.71 -3.05
N PRO A 81 -9.14 1.03 -2.93
CA PRO A 81 -8.24 0.24 -2.12
C PRO A 81 -8.46 0.43 -0.62
N PHE A 82 -9.35 1.33 -0.16
CA PHE A 82 -9.65 1.66 1.24
C PHE A 82 -8.42 1.61 2.17
N HIS A 83 -7.36 2.33 1.78
CA HIS A 83 -6.09 2.40 2.50
C HIS A 83 -5.40 1.03 2.73
N GLY A 84 -5.59 0.08 1.84
CA GLY A 84 -4.96 -1.24 1.92
C GLY A 84 -5.92 -2.38 2.24
N HIS A 85 -7.22 -2.17 2.06
CA HIS A 85 -8.23 -3.20 2.21
C HIS A 85 -9.22 -3.16 1.05
N ILE A 86 -9.45 -4.29 0.39
CA ILE A 86 -10.44 -4.38 -0.68
C ILE A 86 -11.65 -5.20 -0.21
N PRO A 87 -12.88 -4.82 -0.62
CA PRO A 87 -14.06 -5.63 -0.33
C PRO A 87 -14.07 -6.87 -1.21
N ARG A 88 -14.09 -8.06 -0.59
CA ARG A 88 -14.20 -9.35 -1.28
C ARG A 88 -15.16 -10.27 -0.53
N ALA A 89 -16.14 -10.80 -1.26
CA ALA A 89 -17.13 -11.77 -0.74
C ALA A 89 -17.80 -11.35 0.59
N GLY A 90 -18.09 -10.05 0.77
CA GLY A 90 -18.72 -9.51 1.99
C GLY A 90 -17.76 -9.27 3.17
N SER A 91 -16.45 -9.44 2.96
CA SER A 91 -15.40 -9.15 3.94
C SER A 91 -14.38 -8.14 3.39
N TYR A 92 -13.55 -7.57 4.26
CA TYR A 92 -12.41 -6.75 3.88
C TYR A 92 -11.13 -7.56 3.98
N GLU A 93 -10.41 -7.66 2.86
CA GLU A 93 -9.13 -8.36 2.78
C GLU A 93 -8.00 -7.35 2.60
N LEU A 94 -6.88 -7.58 3.28
CA LEU A 94 -5.67 -6.78 3.16
C LEU A 94 -5.12 -6.89 1.73
N PHE A 95 -4.80 -5.76 1.12
CA PHE A 95 -4.28 -5.69 -0.24
C PHE A 95 -3.31 -4.51 -0.42
N PRO A 96 -2.19 -4.67 -1.15
CA PRO A 96 -1.68 -5.91 -1.70
C PRO A 96 -0.86 -6.71 -0.68
N LEU A 97 -1.02 -8.04 -0.66
CA LEU A 97 -0.26 -8.94 0.22
C LEU A 97 0.99 -9.54 -0.42
N ARG A 98 1.05 -9.55 -1.75
CA ARG A 98 2.15 -10.10 -2.54
C ARG A 98 2.45 -9.17 -3.72
N PRO A 99 3.67 -9.19 -4.25
CA PRO A 99 3.97 -8.52 -5.50
C PRO A 99 3.11 -9.04 -6.66
N PHE A 100 2.81 -8.17 -7.60
CA PHE A 100 2.10 -8.46 -8.85
C PHE A 100 2.57 -7.46 -9.92
N TYR A 101 2.05 -7.51 -11.13
CA TYR A 101 2.51 -6.66 -12.22
C TYR A 101 1.40 -5.77 -12.78
N LEU A 102 1.76 -4.53 -13.09
CA LEU A 102 0.98 -3.59 -13.88
C LEU A 102 1.44 -3.72 -15.33
N ILE A 103 0.52 -4.02 -16.24
CA ILE A 103 0.74 -3.95 -17.69
C ILE A 103 -0.03 -2.76 -18.22
N PHE A 104 0.64 -1.88 -18.96
CA PHE A 104 0.06 -0.65 -19.49
C PHE A 104 0.68 -0.25 -20.83
N ASP A 105 0.03 0.67 -21.53
CA ASP A 105 0.45 1.10 -22.87
C ASP A 105 0.96 2.55 -22.89
N GLU A 106 1.34 3.04 -24.07
CA GLU A 106 1.93 4.37 -24.23
C GLU A 106 0.95 5.50 -23.88
N GLN A 107 -0.36 5.30 -24.02
CA GLN A 107 -1.37 6.27 -23.58
C GLN A 107 -1.30 6.46 -22.07
N MET A 108 -1.22 5.36 -21.31
CA MET A 108 -1.07 5.44 -19.86
C MET A 108 0.27 6.07 -19.45
N ARG A 109 1.37 5.72 -20.14
CA ARG A 109 2.69 6.29 -19.85
C ARG A 109 2.72 7.81 -20.04
N THR A 110 2.08 8.32 -21.09
CA THR A 110 2.12 9.74 -21.46
C THR A 110 1.04 10.58 -20.77
N ALA A 111 0.01 9.97 -20.19
CA ALA A 111 -1.07 10.67 -19.50
C ALA A 111 -0.59 11.41 -18.22
N GLY A 112 0.52 10.97 -17.62
CA GLY A 112 1.13 11.62 -16.47
C GLY A 112 1.91 10.63 -15.59
N PRO A 113 2.43 11.09 -14.44
CA PRO A 113 3.27 10.26 -13.58
C PRO A 113 2.46 9.16 -12.89
N LEU A 114 3.02 7.95 -12.78
CA LEU A 114 2.41 6.83 -12.06
C LEU A 114 2.54 6.95 -10.53
N SER A 115 3.36 7.87 -10.03
CA SER A 115 3.42 8.26 -8.61
C SER A 115 3.15 9.76 -8.49
N PRO A 116 2.33 10.23 -7.53
CA PRO A 116 1.99 11.64 -7.42
C PRO A 116 3.20 12.54 -7.13
N ALA A 117 3.13 13.77 -7.62
CA ALA A 117 4.09 14.82 -7.33
C ALA A 117 3.90 15.40 -5.89
N PRO A 118 4.93 16.07 -5.33
CA PRO A 118 4.88 16.61 -3.96
C PRO A 118 3.75 17.60 -3.69
N ASP A 119 3.29 18.34 -4.69
CA ASP A 119 2.20 19.29 -4.58
C ASP A 119 0.82 18.63 -4.49
N ILE A 120 0.70 17.38 -4.95
CA ILE A 120 -0.53 16.59 -4.90
C ILE A 120 -0.57 15.72 -3.63
N LEU A 121 0.51 15.00 -3.35
CA LEU A 121 0.57 14.07 -2.22
C LEU A 121 1.96 14.08 -1.56
N PRO A 122 2.25 15.04 -0.66
CA PRO A 122 3.54 15.18 0.02
C PRO A 122 3.70 14.19 1.17
N VAL A 123 3.69 12.88 0.88
CA VAL A 123 3.80 11.83 1.89
C VAL A 123 4.74 10.70 1.44
N GLY A 124 5.32 9.99 2.41
CA GLY A 124 6.29 8.92 2.18
C GLY A 124 7.73 9.37 2.43
N TRP A 125 8.54 8.45 2.95
CA TRP A 125 9.92 8.72 3.36
C TRP A 125 10.81 9.15 2.19
N ASN A 126 10.74 8.42 1.07
CA ASN A 126 11.56 8.73 -0.12
C ASN A 126 11.33 10.15 -0.64
N LEU A 127 10.06 10.56 -0.70
CA LEU A 127 9.69 11.89 -1.15
C LEU A 127 10.17 12.97 -0.19
N LEU A 128 9.82 12.82 1.10
CA LEU A 128 10.00 13.88 2.10
C LEU A 128 11.43 14.01 2.64
N MET A 129 12.15 12.89 2.77
CA MET A 129 13.45 12.86 3.43
C MET A 129 14.60 12.68 2.44
N ASN A 130 14.39 11.89 1.38
CA ASN A 130 15.43 11.63 0.38
C ASN A 130 15.31 12.55 -0.85
N GLY A 131 14.19 13.27 -1.01
CA GLY A 131 13.94 14.11 -2.18
C GLY A 131 13.82 13.33 -3.49
N SER A 132 13.51 12.03 -3.42
CA SER A 132 13.33 11.17 -4.58
C SER A 132 12.01 11.51 -5.26
N LEU A 133 12.08 12.03 -6.49
CA LEU A 133 10.94 12.44 -7.29
C LEU A 133 10.67 11.43 -8.38
N TRP A 134 9.39 11.20 -8.66
CA TRP A 134 8.94 10.45 -9.82
C TRP A 134 8.88 11.39 -11.03
N SER A 135 9.41 10.97 -12.18
CA SER A 135 9.42 11.83 -13.37
C SER A 135 8.02 12.06 -13.93
N THR A 136 7.74 13.25 -14.44
CA THR A 136 6.39 13.65 -14.89
C THR A 136 5.85 12.81 -16.04
N ASP A 137 6.73 12.18 -16.82
CA ASP A 137 6.42 11.36 -17.99
C ASP A 137 6.89 9.90 -17.84
N ASN A 138 7.33 9.50 -16.65
CA ASN A 138 7.84 8.16 -16.34
C ASN A 138 9.16 7.79 -17.06
N SER A 139 9.85 8.72 -17.72
CA SER A 139 11.08 8.47 -18.47
C SER A 139 12.25 8.04 -17.59
N THR A 140 12.44 8.70 -16.45
CA THR A 140 13.51 8.35 -15.49
C THR A 140 13.31 6.95 -14.93
N GLU A 141 12.07 6.56 -14.65
CA GLU A 141 11.75 5.22 -14.13
C GLU A 141 11.96 4.13 -15.18
N ILE A 142 11.82 4.46 -16.47
CA ILE A 142 12.22 3.58 -17.58
C ILE A 142 13.75 3.47 -17.66
N GLU A 143 14.48 4.59 -17.59
CA GLU A 143 15.95 4.60 -17.62
C GLU A 143 16.56 3.81 -16.46
N LYS A 144 15.92 3.84 -15.30
CA LYS A 144 16.29 3.05 -14.12
C LYS A 144 15.90 1.57 -14.21
N GLY A 145 15.09 1.18 -15.21
CA GLY A 145 14.57 -0.18 -15.35
C GLY A 145 13.51 -0.56 -14.30
N TRP A 146 12.90 0.42 -13.63
CA TRP A 146 11.75 0.14 -12.76
C TRP A 146 10.49 -0.13 -13.59
N ILE A 147 10.35 0.61 -14.69
CA ILE A 147 9.38 0.35 -15.76
C ILE A 147 10.14 -0.28 -16.91
N GLU A 148 9.70 -1.47 -17.31
CA GLU A 148 10.30 -2.20 -18.41
C GLU A 148 9.47 -1.97 -19.68
N ARG A 149 10.15 -1.66 -20.80
CA ARG A 149 9.52 -1.36 -22.09
C ARG A 149 9.52 -2.60 -22.99
N ALA A 150 8.42 -2.77 -23.71
CA ALA A 150 8.17 -3.77 -24.73
C ALA A 150 7.61 -3.11 -26.00
N ASP A 151 8.01 -3.56 -27.19
CA ASP A 151 7.53 -3.00 -28.46
C ASP A 151 6.31 -3.77 -29.01
N SER A 152 5.97 -4.94 -28.43
CA SER A 152 4.79 -5.73 -28.79
C SER A 152 3.99 -6.19 -27.56
N PRO A 153 2.70 -6.57 -27.70
CA PRO A 153 1.88 -7.03 -26.58
C PRO A 153 2.33 -8.36 -25.93
N ALA A 154 3.16 -9.14 -26.63
CA ALA A 154 3.64 -10.44 -26.16
C ALA A 154 4.92 -10.34 -25.31
N GLU A 155 5.78 -9.38 -25.62
CA GLU A 155 7.05 -9.13 -24.92
C GLU A 155 6.94 -8.86 -23.40
N PRO A 156 5.87 -8.23 -22.86
CA PRO A 156 5.72 -8.07 -21.42
C PRO A 156 5.78 -9.37 -20.65
N ALA A 157 5.39 -10.51 -21.25
CA ALA A 157 5.43 -11.80 -20.58
C ALA A 157 6.86 -12.24 -20.24
N ASP A 158 7.79 -12.03 -21.18
CA ASP A 158 9.21 -12.34 -21.00
C ASP A 158 9.83 -11.44 -19.92
N LEU A 159 9.45 -10.16 -19.90
CA LEU A 159 9.94 -9.18 -18.90
C LEU A 159 9.54 -9.59 -17.48
N ILE A 160 8.29 -10.00 -17.27
CA ILE A 160 7.77 -10.34 -15.94
C ILE A 160 7.92 -11.82 -15.56
N GLY A 161 8.41 -12.65 -16.49
CA GLY A 161 8.66 -14.08 -16.30
C GLY A 161 7.41 -14.95 -16.22
N VAL A 162 6.38 -14.66 -17.02
CA VAL A 162 5.13 -15.45 -17.09
C VAL A 162 4.97 -16.12 -18.46
N ASP A 163 4.01 -17.04 -18.56
CA ASP A 163 3.66 -17.70 -19.82
C ASP A 163 3.08 -16.69 -20.84
N ALA A 164 3.74 -16.59 -22.01
CA ALA A 164 3.41 -15.61 -23.04
C ALA A 164 2.00 -15.78 -23.60
N ASP A 165 1.60 -17.02 -23.89
CA ASP A 165 0.25 -17.34 -24.38
C ASP A 165 -0.80 -16.91 -23.34
N THR A 166 -0.58 -17.19 -22.06
CA THR A 166 -1.51 -16.82 -20.98
C THR A 166 -1.65 -15.31 -20.84
N LEU A 167 -0.56 -14.56 -20.92
CA LEU A 167 -0.62 -13.10 -20.84
C LEU A 167 -1.30 -12.51 -22.07
N GLU A 168 -0.96 -12.97 -23.28
CA GLU A 168 -1.57 -12.52 -24.53
C GLU A 168 -3.09 -12.73 -24.51
N HIS A 169 -3.55 -13.92 -24.10
CA HIS A 169 -4.97 -14.19 -23.94
C HIS A 169 -5.63 -13.29 -22.88
N THR A 170 -4.91 -12.96 -21.81
CA THR A 170 -5.40 -12.07 -20.76
C THR A 170 -5.59 -10.64 -21.28
N VAL A 171 -4.60 -10.09 -21.99
CA VAL A 171 -4.64 -8.76 -22.60
C VAL A 171 -5.73 -8.72 -23.68
N ALA A 172 -5.79 -9.71 -24.57
CA ALA A 172 -6.79 -9.79 -25.63
C ALA A 172 -8.23 -9.83 -25.07
N ARG A 173 -8.47 -10.62 -24.02
CA ARG A 173 -9.78 -10.68 -23.36
C ARG A 173 -10.15 -9.36 -22.68
N TYR A 174 -9.20 -8.69 -22.03
CA TYR A 174 -9.44 -7.37 -21.44
C TYR A 174 -9.78 -6.33 -22.52
N ASN A 175 -9.03 -6.32 -23.63
CA ASN A 175 -9.31 -5.41 -24.74
C ASN A 175 -10.69 -5.67 -25.39
N ALA A 176 -11.13 -6.93 -25.46
CA ALA A 176 -12.49 -7.26 -25.90
C ALA A 176 -13.56 -6.76 -24.90
N ALA A 177 -13.30 -6.83 -23.60
CA ALA A 177 -14.18 -6.24 -22.58
C ALA A 177 -14.27 -4.72 -22.75
N CYS A 178 -13.15 -4.03 -22.97
CA CYS A 178 -13.11 -2.59 -23.28
C CYS A 178 -13.94 -2.26 -24.54
N ALA A 179 -13.78 -3.03 -25.62
CA ALA A 179 -14.52 -2.81 -26.86
C ALA A 179 -16.04 -3.03 -26.69
N SER A 180 -16.44 -3.97 -25.83
CA SER A 180 -17.85 -4.24 -25.54
C SER A 180 -18.45 -3.34 -24.45
N GLY A 181 -17.61 -2.56 -23.76
CA GLY A 181 -18.00 -1.73 -22.62
C GLY A 181 -18.39 -2.51 -21.36
N ARG A 182 -18.03 -3.80 -21.25
CA ARG A 182 -18.42 -4.67 -20.14
C ARG A 182 -17.30 -5.61 -19.72
N ASP A 183 -16.84 -5.48 -18.47
CA ASP A 183 -15.96 -6.45 -17.82
C ASP A 183 -16.78 -7.47 -17.02
N GLU A 184 -17.14 -8.58 -17.67
CA GLU A 184 -17.93 -9.65 -17.03
C GLU A 184 -17.13 -10.44 -15.98
N HIS A 185 -15.81 -10.33 -15.96
CA HIS A 185 -14.95 -11.12 -15.07
C HIS A 185 -14.77 -10.46 -13.71
N PHE A 186 -14.51 -9.15 -13.70
CA PHE A 186 -14.19 -8.42 -12.47
C PHE A 186 -15.10 -7.23 -12.20
N GLY A 187 -15.96 -6.86 -13.15
CA GLY A 187 -16.96 -5.80 -12.94
C GLY A 187 -16.38 -4.38 -12.97
N ARG A 188 -15.19 -4.18 -13.57
CA ARG A 188 -14.64 -2.85 -13.82
C ARG A 188 -15.64 -2.00 -14.61
N ILE A 189 -15.98 -0.83 -14.07
CA ILE A 189 -17.05 0.00 -14.60
C ILE A 189 -16.71 0.55 -15.99
N PRO A 190 -17.69 0.73 -16.89
CA PRO A 190 -17.45 1.14 -18.28
C PRO A 190 -16.62 2.43 -18.42
N GLU A 191 -16.82 3.40 -17.53
CA GLU A 191 -16.13 4.70 -17.54
C GLU A 191 -14.63 4.57 -17.28
N LYS A 192 -14.22 3.46 -16.66
CA LYS A 192 -12.83 3.18 -16.34
C LYS A 192 -12.24 2.07 -17.21
N LEU A 193 -12.91 1.62 -18.27
CA LEU A 193 -12.33 0.70 -19.24
C LEU A 193 -11.44 1.46 -20.22
N GLY A 194 -10.16 1.08 -20.27
CA GLY A 194 -9.19 1.61 -21.22
C GLY A 194 -8.42 0.46 -21.87
N PRO A 195 -8.49 0.27 -23.19
CA PRO A 195 -7.77 -0.81 -23.87
C PRO A 195 -6.26 -0.59 -23.78
N VAL A 196 -5.50 -1.68 -23.68
CA VAL A 196 -4.03 -1.70 -23.71
C VAL A 196 -3.63 -2.14 -25.11
N ILE A 197 -3.46 -1.17 -26.03
CA ILE A 197 -3.28 -1.45 -27.46
C ILE A 197 -2.23 -0.56 -28.15
N GLU A 198 -1.80 0.53 -27.52
CA GLU A 198 -0.86 1.48 -28.14
C GLU A 198 0.59 1.21 -27.73
N ALA A 199 1.38 0.66 -28.66
CA ALA A 199 2.80 0.46 -28.43
C ALA A 199 3.55 1.81 -28.24
N PRO A 200 4.62 1.85 -27.42
CA PRO A 200 5.20 0.74 -26.66
C PRO A 200 4.34 0.29 -25.47
N PHE A 201 4.43 -0.99 -25.16
CA PHE A 201 3.87 -1.60 -23.96
C PHE A 201 4.86 -1.54 -22.82
N HIS A 202 4.36 -1.59 -21.60
CA HIS A 202 5.17 -1.45 -20.41
C HIS A 202 4.73 -2.44 -19.33
N ALA A 203 5.71 -2.93 -18.57
CA ALA A 203 5.51 -3.72 -17.38
C ALA A 203 6.14 -3.02 -16.18
N LEU A 204 5.45 -3.06 -15.05
CA LEU A 204 5.92 -2.49 -13.78
C LEU A 204 5.58 -3.44 -12.64
N ARG A 205 6.58 -3.86 -11.87
CA ARG A 205 6.38 -4.69 -10.68
C ARG A 205 5.82 -3.86 -9.53
N ILE A 206 4.61 -4.18 -9.10
CA ILE A 206 3.97 -3.60 -7.93
C ILE A 206 4.35 -4.42 -6.71
N THR A 207 4.79 -3.73 -5.65
CA THR A 207 5.21 -4.33 -4.38
C THR A 207 4.35 -3.79 -3.23
N PRO A 208 3.99 -4.61 -2.25
CA PRO A 208 3.38 -4.14 -1.01
C PRO A 208 4.27 -3.13 -0.28
N LEU A 209 3.78 -1.89 -0.19
CA LEU A 209 4.39 -0.86 0.64
C LEU A 209 3.85 -0.94 2.06
N LEU A 210 4.72 -1.19 3.02
CA LEU A 210 4.38 -1.13 4.43
C LEU A 210 4.37 0.31 4.91
N GLY A 211 3.17 0.82 5.15
CA GLY A 211 2.95 2.14 5.72
C GLY A 211 2.76 2.11 7.24
N TRP A 212 2.06 1.10 7.76
CA TRP A 212 1.53 1.17 9.14
C TRP A 212 1.45 -0.18 9.86
N ALA A 213 1.62 -0.10 11.18
CA ALA A 213 1.28 -1.15 12.12
C ALA A 213 0.31 -0.58 13.17
N ASN A 214 -0.89 -1.15 13.25
CA ASN A 214 -1.97 -0.62 14.11
C ASN A 214 -1.99 -1.27 15.50
N GLY A 215 -1.19 -2.30 15.74
CA GLY A 215 -1.10 -2.99 17.01
C GLY A 215 -0.15 -2.32 18.01
N GLY A 216 -0.36 -2.60 19.30
CA GLY A 216 0.62 -2.29 20.35
C GLY A 216 0.06 -2.34 21.76
N PRO A 217 0.54 -1.53 22.73
CA PRO A 217 0.09 -1.64 24.11
C PRO A 217 -1.39 -1.34 24.24
N ARG A 218 -2.17 -2.19 24.90
CA ARG A 218 -3.58 -1.92 25.17
C ARG A 218 -3.69 -0.75 26.14
N ARG A 219 -4.65 0.14 25.91
CA ARG A 219 -4.89 1.31 26.76
C ARG A 219 -6.38 1.58 26.97
N ASP A 220 -6.69 2.29 28.04
CA ASP A 220 -8.05 2.74 28.33
C ASP A 220 -8.38 4.11 27.70
N GLY A 221 -9.60 4.60 27.95
CA GLY A 221 -10.07 5.91 27.46
C GLY A 221 -9.31 7.12 28.02
N ARG A 222 -8.46 6.94 29.04
CA ARG A 222 -7.54 7.96 29.57
C ARG A 222 -6.11 7.78 29.06
N ALA A 223 -5.92 6.94 28.04
CA ALA A 223 -4.64 6.61 27.44
C ALA A 223 -3.66 5.89 28.38
N ARG A 224 -4.14 5.34 29.51
CA ARG A 224 -3.33 4.57 30.47
C ARG A 224 -3.13 3.16 29.95
N VAL A 225 -1.90 2.65 29.98
CA VAL A 225 -1.57 1.31 29.49
C VAL A 225 -2.03 0.25 30.49
N LEU A 226 -2.53 -0.87 29.97
CA LEU A 226 -3.02 -2.00 30.77
C LEU A 226 -2.02 -3.15 30.76
N ASP A 227 -1.92 -3.88 31.88
CA ASP A 227 -1.22 -5.16 31.98
C ASP A 227 -2.08 -6.31 31.45
N THR A 228 -1.52 -7.52 31.41
CA THR A 228 -2.21 -8.73 30.92
C THR A 228 -3.38 -9.20 31.78
N ARG A 229 -3.60 -8.60 32.96
CA ARG A 229 -4.78 -8.82 33.82
C ARG A 229 -5.84 -7.74 33.61
N GLY A 230 -5.58 -6.76 32.76
CA GLY A 230 -6.45 -5.61 32.51
C GLY A 230 -6.28 -4.47 33.52
N GLU A 231 -5.27 -4.55 34.40
CA GLU A 231 -5.00 -3.51 35.40
C GLU A 231 -4.12 -2.41 34.82
N VAL A 232 -4.30 -1.19 35.30
CA VAL A 232 -3.48 -0.05 34.85
C VAL A 232 -2.05 -0.22 35.33
N ILE A 233 -1.10 -0.09 34.40
CA ILE A 233 0.32 0.06 34.74
C ILE A 233 0.55 1.51 35.14
N ASP A 234 0.84 1.70 36.42
CA ASP A 234 0.92 3.02 37.02
C ASP A 234 2.01 3.89 36.37
N GLY A 235 1.63 5.11 35.95
CA GLY A 235 2.53 6.06 35.28
C GLY A 235 2.83 5.78 33.81
N LEU A 236 2.26 4.73 33.20
CA LEU A 236 2.50 4.39 31.80
C LEU A 236 1.31 4.77 30.89
N TYR A 237 1.61 5.50 29.82
CA TYR A 237 0.65 5.99 28.85
C TYR A 237 1.08 5.68 27.42
N ALA A 238 0.11 5.56 26.51
CA ALA A 238 0.35 5.37 25.08
C ALA A 238 -0.63 6.19 24.23
N ALA A 239 -0.15 6.75 23.13
CA ALA A 239 -0.96 7.52 22.19
C ALA A 239 -0.35 7.49 20.78
N GLY A 240 -1.19 7.60 19.75
CA GLY A 240 -0.77 7.53 18.36
C GLY A 240 -0.61 6.08 17.87
N GLU A 241 0.13 5.91 16.77
CA GLU A 241 0.24 4.63 16.05
C GLU A 241 0.69 3.46 16.94
N ILE A 242 1.55 3.71 17.93
CA ILE A 242 2.01 2.69 18.88
C ILE A 242 0.87 1.99 19.64
N SER A 243 -0.31 2.62 19.76
CA SER A 243 -1.49 2.07 20.43
C SER A 243 -2.75 2.57 19.73
N SER A 244 -2.88 2.20 18.46
CA SER A 244 -4.01 2.61 17.63
C SER A 244 -5.33 2.10 18.22
N THR A 245 -6.34 2.96 18.22
CA THR A 245 -7.72 2.61 18.59
C THR A 245 -8.45 1.79 17.52
N TYR A 246 -7.83 1.59 16.36
CA TYR A 246 -8.43 0.93 15.20
C TYR A 246 -7.95 -0.53 15.07
N SER A 247 -8.88 -1.46 14.80
CA SER A 247 -8.63 -2.90 14.87
C SER A 247 -8.54 -3.62 13.53
N TRP A 248 -9.00 -3.03 12.42
CA TRP A 248 -8.92 -3.66 11.09
C TRP A 248 -8.87 -2.66 9.93
N ARG A 249 -10.02 -2.07 9.57
CA ARG A 249 -10.12 -1.07 8.50
C ARG A 249 -10.11 0.34 9.08
N LYS A 250 -9.34 1.23 8.44
CA LYS A 250 -9.37 2.67 8.70
C LYS A 250 -9.25 3.44 7.38
N ASP A 251 -9.50 4.74 7.46
CA ASP A 251 -9.28 5.70 6.38
C ASP A 251 -7.98 6.50 6.60
N GLY A 252 -7.70 7.46 5.73
CA GLY A 252 -6.59 8.39 5.85
C GLY A 252 -6.69 9.28 7.10
N GLY A 253 -5.55 9.71 7.64
CA GLY A 253 -5.49 10.71 8.72
C GLY A 253 -5.79 10.20 10.13
N PHE A 254 -6.31 8.99 10.32
CA PHE A 254 -6.69 8.51 11.66
C PHE A 254 -5.56 8.45 12.69
N HIS A 255 -4.33 8.10 12.29
CA HIS A 255 -3.19 8.08 13.23
C HIS A 255 -2.78 9.49 13.67
N ILE A 256 -2.95 10.48 12.79
CA ILE A 256 -2.73 11.89 13.14
C ILE A 256 -3.78 12.32 14.16
N GLY A 257 -5.05 11.97 13.91
CA GLY A 257 -6.15 12.21 14.85
C GLY A 257 -5.93 11.55 16.21
N ASP A 258 -5.55 10.27 16.22
CA ASP A 258 -5.27 9.52 17.46
C ASP A 258 -4.10 10.14 18.24
N ALA A 259 -2.99 10.44 17.57
CA ALA A 259 -1.83 11.06 18.19
C ALA A 259 -2.16 12.42 18.82
N LEU A 260 -2.91 13.27 18.13
CA LEU A 260 -3.29 14.59 18.65
C LEU A 260 -4.29 14.48 19.82
N ALA A 261 -5.35 13.68 19.65
CA ALA A 261 -6.40 13.55 20.65
C ALA A 261 -5.89 12.86 21.91
N PHE A 262 -5.32 11.66 21.76
CA PHE A 262 -4.87 10.88 22.90
C PHE A 262 -3.53 11.32 23.46
N GLY A 263 -2.67 11.97 22.66
CA GLY A 263 -1.49 12.65 23.21
C GLY A 263 -1.89 13.74 24.20
N ARG A 264 -2.94 14.51 23.89
CA ARG A 264 -3.49 15.52 24.81
C ARG A 264 -4.15 14.91 26.04
N VAL A 265 -4.88 13.80 25.89
CA VAL A 265 -5.49 13.07 27.02
C VAL A 265 -4.41 12.52 27.95
N ALA A 266 -3.42 11.81 27.40
CA ALA A 266 -2.29 11.25 28.13
C ALA A 266 -1.53 12.35 28.89
N GLY A 267 -1.20 13.45 28.23
CA GLY A 267 -0.47 14.56 28.86
C GLY A 267 -1.24 15.20 30.03
N ARG A 268 -2.57 15.36 29.91
CA ARG A 268 -3.41 15.90 30.99
C ARG A 268 -3.49 14.96 32.18
N ASP A 269 -3.73 13.67 31.93
CA ASP A 269 -3.84 12.68 33.00
C ASP A 269 -2.50 12.43 33.68
N ALA A 270 -1.39 12.44 32.93
CA ALA A 270 -0.05 12.36 33.50
C ALA A 270 0.28 13.58 34.39
N ALA A 271 -0.13 14.79 33.98
CA ALA A 271 0.14 16.01 34.72
C ALA A 271 -0.63 16.13 36.05
N THR A 272 -1.80 15.51 36.19
CA THR A 272 -2.56 15.53 37.46
C THR A 272 -2.00 14.56 38.50
N ARG A 273 -0.98 13.78 38.15
CA ARG A 273 -0.24 12.89 39.06
C ARG A 273 0.94 13.58 39.75
N ALA A 274 1.37 14.73 39.23
CA ALA A 274 2.50 15.51 39.73
C ALA A 274 2.13 16.33 40.97
#